data_AF-A0A7K5IUB0-F1
#
_entry.id   AF-A0A7K5IUB0-F1
#
_cell.length_a   1.000
_cell.length_b   1.000
_cell.length_c   1.000
_cell.angle_alpha   90.00
_cell.angle_beta   90.00
_cell.angle_gamma   90.00
#
_symmetry.space_group_name_H-M   'P 1'
#
loop_
_entity.id
_entity.type
_entity.pdbx_description
1 polymer ?
#
loop_
_entity_poly.entity_id
_entity_poly.type
_entity_poly.pdbx_seq_one_letter_code
_entity_poly.pdbx_strand_id
1 'polypeptide(L)' 'SPNFHPIFTKTAPSPPGKRLPPSVYLLPPPSEEISGPRSTLSLTCLARGFFPENLDLHWQKNQETLGARSSADIT' A
#
# COMPACT_ATOMS: atom_id res chain seq x y z
N SER A 1 19.64 1.14 -6.07
CA SER A 1 18.21 0.86 -6.24
C SER A 1 17.46 1.44 -5.06
N PRO A 2 16.38 2.24 -5.24
CA PRO A 2 15.63 2.80 -4.12
C PRO A 2 14.74 1.73 -3.47
N ASN A 3 14.76 1.66 -2.14
CA ASN A 3 14.00 0.71 -1.35
C ASN A 3 12.64 1.32 -0.98
N PHE A 4 11.54 0.69 -1.40
CA PHE A 4 10.19 1.14 -1.08
C PHE A 4 9.56 0.19 -0.06
N HIS A 5 8.98 0.76 1.02
CA HIS A 5 8.28 0.00 2.05
C HIS A 5 6.96 0.72 2.39
N PRO A 6 5.83 0.00 2.51
CA PRO A 6 4.59 0.59 3.00
C PRO A 6 4.63 0.78 4.52
N ILE A 7 4.12 1.91 5.03
CA ILE A 7 3.96 2.17 6.46
C ILE A 7 2.50 2.48 6.79
N PHE A 8 2.02 1.97 7.93
CA PHE A 8 0.70 2.24 8.49
C PHE A 8 0.79 3.22 9.67
N THR A 9 0.09 4.35 9.60
CA THR A 9 -0.13 5.26 10.73
C THR A 9 -1.60 5.19 11.15
N LYS A 10 -1.87 4.79 12.39
CA LYS A 10 -3.23 4.63 12.93
C LYS A 10 -3.85 6.00 13.27
N THR A 11 -4.84 6.46 12.52
CA THR A 11 -5.64 7.65 12.88
C THR A 11 -7.14 7.40 12.67
N ALA A 12 -7.81 6.78 13.65
CA ALA A 12 -9.24 6.98 13.97
C ALA A 12 -9.65 6.12 15.20
N PRO A 13 -10.51 6.63 16.09
CA PRO A 13 -11.18 5.83 17.09
C PRO A 13 -12.26 4.97 16.41
N SER A 14 -12.00 3.67 16.32
CA SER A 14 -12.95 2.68 15.78
C SER A 14 -13.96 2.28 16.86
N PRO A 15 -15.18 1.83 16.50
CA PRO A 15 -16.10 1.20 17.45
C PRO A 15 -15.46 -0.02 18.14
N PRO A 16 -15.95 -0.42 19.33
CA PRO A 16 -15.49 -1.62 20.02
C PRO A 16 -15.82 -2.87 19.19
N GLY A 17 -14.82 -3.39 18.51
CA GLY A 17 -14.86 -4.60 17.70
C GLY A 17 -13.43 -5.11 17.49
N LYS A 18 -13.27 -6.41 17.22
CA LYS A 18 -11.97 -7.02 16.95
C LYS A 18 -11.35 -6.36 15.71
N ARG A 19 -10.37 -5.48 15.90
CA ARG A 19 -9.54 -5.00 14.78
C ARG A 19 -8.66 -6.16 14.32
N LEU A 20 -8.65 -6.41 13.02
CA LEU A 20 -7.76 -7.39 12.40
C LEU A 20 -6.73 -6.64 11.57
N PRO A 21 -5.42 -6.82 11.82
CA PRO A 21 -4.39 -6.19 11.01
C PRO A 21 -4.36 -6.82 9.59
N PRO A 22 -4.07 -6.04 8.54
CA PRO A 22 -3.96 -6.57 7.18
C PRO A 22 -2.71 -7.43 7.03
N SER A 23 -2.83 -8.48 6.24
CA SER A 23 -1.69 -9.09 5.56
C SER A 23 -1.37 -8.26 4.31
N VAL A 24 -0.11 -7.88 4.13
CA VAL A 24 0.31 -6.93 3.08
C VAL A 24 1.37 -7.56 2.21
N TYR A 25 1.16 -7.46 0.91
CA TYR A 25 2.05 -8.01 -0.11
C TYR A 25 2.37 -6.92 -1.13
N LEU A 26 3.66 -6.76 -1.44
CA LEU A 26 4.11 -5.90 -2.53
C LEU A 26 4.38 -6.78 -3.74
N LEU A 27 3.61 -6.58 -4.80
CA LEU A 27 3.79 -7.30 -6.05
C LEU A 27 4.79 -6.55 -6.94
N PRO A 28 5.72 -7.25 -7.61
CA PRO A 28 6.64 -6.64 -8.54
C PRO A 28 5.89 -6.12 -9.78
N PRO A 29 6.51 -5.19 -10.54
CA PRO A 29 5.98 -4.81 -11.84
C PRO A 29 5.89 -6.02 -12.76
N PRO A 30 4.90 -6.08 -13.68
CA PRO A 30 4.83 -7.11 -14.70
C PRO A 30 6.11 -7.18 -15.53
N SER A 31 6.53 -8.37 -15.92
CA SER A 31 7.77 -8.61 -16.67
C SER A 31 7.82 -7.83 -18.00
N GLU A 32 6.66 -7.61 -18.61
CA GLU A 32 6.49 -6.83 -19.85
C GLU A 32 6.75 -5.33 -19.64
N GLU A 33 6.52 -4.82 -18.43
CA GLU A 33 6.84 -3.43 -18.07
C GLU A 33 8.34 -3.27 -17.82
N ILE A 34 8.97 -4.28 -17.23
CA ILE A 34 10.41 -4.31 -16.95
C ILE A 34 11.24 -4.45 -18.23
N SER A 35 10.78 -5.30 -19.16
CA SER A 35 11.52 -5.62 -20.39
C SER A 35 11.08 -4.78 -21.59
N GLY A 36 10.00 -4.03 -21.45
CA GLY A 36 9.42 -3.21 -22.52
C GLY A 36 10.02 -1.81 -22.61
N PRO A 37 9.59 -1.00 -23.58
CA PRO A 37 10.07 0.38 -23.78
C PRO A 37 9.52 1.38 -22.75
N ARG A 38 8.79 0.91 -21.73
CA ARG A 38 8.15 1.78 -20.74
C ARG A 38 9.22 2.36 -19.81
N SER A 39 9.19 3.68 -19.64
CA SER A 39 10.06 4.41 -18.73
C SER A 39 9.52 4.47 -17.30
N THR A 40 8.30 3.96 -17.08
CA THR A 40 7.63 3.91 -15.79
C THR A 40 7.35 2.46 -15.41
N LEU A 41 7.43 2.17 -14.12
CA LEU A 41 7.09 0.87 -13.53
C LEU A 41 5.94 1.03 -12.55
N SER A 42 5.04 0.06 -12.54
CA SER A 42 3.89 0.02 -11.66
C SER A 42 4.18 -0.94 -10.50
N LEU A 43 3.96 -0.49 -9.27
CA LEU A 43 3.99 -1.33 -8.08
C LEU A 43 2.59 -1.51 -7.54
N THR A 44 2.24 -2.74 -7.14
CA THR A 44 0.91 -3.04 -6.58
C THR A 44 1.04 -3.48 -5.14
N CYS A 45 0.33 -2.80 -4.23
CA CYS A 45 0.22 -3.17 -2.83
C CYS A 45 -1.13 -3.87 -2.61
N LEU A 46 -1.10 -5.12 -2.15
CA LEU A 46 -2.28 -5.92 -1.85
C LEU A 46 -2.42 -6.09 -0.33
N ALA A 47 -3.49 -5.53 0.25
CA ALA A 47 -3.86 -5.69 1.65
C ALA A 47 -5.10 -6.59 1.77
N ARG A 48 -5.07 -7.61 2.64
CA ARG A 48 -6.20 -8.55 2.83
C ARG A 48 -6.37 -9.01 4.27
N GLY A 49 -7.59 -9.42 4.62
CA GLY A 49 -7.91 -10.05 5.91
C GLY A 49 -7.96 -9.07 7.09
N PHE A 50 -8.35 -7.81 6.85
CA PHE A 50 -8.38 -6.76 7.87
C PHE A 50 -9.79 -6.31 8.20
N PHE A 51 -9.94 -5.65 9.36
CA PHE A 51 -11.19 -5.05 9.81
C PHE A 51 -10.90 -3.82 10.70
N PRO A 52 -11.64 -2.71 10.57
CA PRO A 52 -12.71 -2.43 9.57
C PRO A 52 -12.14 -2.25 8.14
N GLU A 53 -13.00 -2.17 7.14
CA GLU A 53 -12.60 -2.08 5.71
C GLU A 53 -11.92 -0.76 5.32
N ASN A 54 -11.86 0.21 6.24
CA ASN A 54 -11.15 1.48 6.03
C ASN A 54 -9.64 1.32 6.28
N LEU A 55 -8.83 1.58 5.26
CA LEU A 55 -7.37 1.50 5.32
C LEU A 55 -6.69 2.73 4.68
N ASP A 56 -5.78 3.34 5.42
CA ASP A 56 -4.87 4.36 4.90
C ASP A 56 -3.57 3.72 4.40
N LEU A 57 -3.26 3.91 3.11
CA LEU A 57 -2.04 3.42 2.48
C LEU A 57 -1.16 4.59 2.02
N HIS A 58 0.14 4.47 2.33
CA HIS A 58 1.15 5.42 1.91
C HIS A 58 2.37 4.69 1.34
N TRP A 59 2.94 5.29 0.29
CA TRP A 59 4.20 4.84 -0.27
C TRP A 59 5.36 5.55 0.42
N GLN A 60 6.39 4.80 0.78
CA GLN A 60 7.67 5.39 1.14
C GLN A 60 8.76 4.98 0.16
N LYS A 61 9.67 5.90 -0.13
CA LYS A 61 10.90 5.68 -0.88
C LYS A 61 12.07 6.04 0.00
N ASN A 62 12.99 5.10 0.25
CA ASN A 62 14.16 5.34 1.10
C ASN A 62 13.81 5.93 2.48
N GLN A 63 12.74 5.42 3.11
CA GLN A 63 12.20 5.90 4.39
C GLN A 63 11.54 7.30 4.35
N GLU A 64 11.45 7.93 3.17
CA GLU A 64 10.72 9.17 2.96
C GLU A 64 9.32 8.87 2.44
N THR A 65 8.29 9.37 3.13
CA THR A 65 6.91 9.22 2.71
C THR A 65 6.63 10.09 1.48
N LEU A 66 6.23 9.46 0.38
CA LEU A 66 5.81 10.17 -0.82
C LEU A 66 4.43 10.79 -0.53
N GLY A 67 4.28 12.09 -0.81
CA GLY A 67 3.10 12.89 -0.44
C GLY A 67 1.76 12.49 -1.10
N ALA A 68 1.68 11.34 -1.75
CA ALA A 68 0.43 10.81 -2.29
C ALA A 68 -0.29 9.98 -1.21
N ARG A 69 -1.33 10.57 -0.62
CA ARG A 69 -2.39 9.82 0.08
C ARG A 69 -3.21 9.09 -0.98
N SER A 70 -3.23 7.77 -0.95
CA SER A 70 -4.18 6.97 -1.72
C SER A 70 -5.22 6.42 -0.75
N SER A 71 -6.34 7.14 -0.59
CA SER A 71 -7.53 6.61 0.09
C SER A 71 -8.22 5.65 -0.89
N ALA A 72 -8.28 4.37 -0.56
CA ALA A 72 -9.08 3.41 -1.31
C ALA A 72 -10.33 3.10 -0.50
N ASP A 73 -11.47 3.65 -0.92
CA ASP A 73 -12.78 3.14 -0.52
C ASP A 73 -13.02 1.85 -1.32
N ILE A 74 -12.92 0.69 -0.67
CA ILE A 74 -13.27 -0.59 -1.28
C ILE A 74 -14.75 -0.81 -0.99
N THR A 75 -15.63 -0.44 -1.93
CA THR A 75 -17.05 -0.80 -1.90
C THR A 75 -17.26 -2.27 -2.23
#